data_AF-A0AAV5KEB8-F1
#
_entry.id   AF-A0AAV5KEB8-F1
#
_cell.length_a   1.000
_cell.length_b   1.000
_cell.length_c   1.000
_cell.angle_alpha   90.00
_cell.angle_beta   90.00
_cell.angle_gamma   90.00
#
_symmetry.space_group_name_H-M   'P 1'
#
loop_
_entity.id
_entity.type
_entity.pdbx_description
1 polymer ?
#
loop_
_entity_poly.entity_id
_entity_poly.type
_entity_poly.pdbx_seq_one_letter_code
_entity_poly.pdbx_strand_id
1 'polypeptide(L)'
;MVFGEMIRWGIFALQLTELFVSSLVHLLYGFYIFSTAVAGDLSQTLNELFFKSNVNIAVKEEGPAGATTNAGGLPPIVMVHGIFGFGKGRLGGLSYFAGAEKKDERVLVPDLGSLTSIYDRARELFYYLKGGQVDYGEEHSKACGHSQFGRIYEQGHYPEWDEDHPIHFVGHSAGAQVVRVLQQMLADKAFQGYENTSENWVLSITSLSGAFNGTTRTYLDGMQPEDGKTLKPICLLQLCRVGVIIYDWLDIPWLKSYYNFGFDHFNMSWKKIGLWGLVDCLLGKAGPFASGDWILPDLTIQGSIQLNSHLQTFANTFYFSYATKRTRKILGVTVPSSIFGIHPLLFIRVLQMSQWRHPSDVSPPYKGYRDEDWQDNDGALNTVSITHPRLPVEHPNRFIVNDSDCQPLQPGIWYYKIVEADHILFIVNRERAGVQFDLIYDSIFERCRKHVFRKTPQTLPNQVHQ
;
A
#
# COMPACT_ATOMS: atom_id res chain seq x y z
N MET A 1 -43.59 14.59 -16.51
CA MET A 1 -43.18 14.86 -15.12
C MET A 1 -43.10 13.57 -14.31
N VAL A 2 -44.20 12.82 -14.18
CA VAL A 2 -44.28 11.52 -13.44
C VAL A 2 -43.25 10.46 -13.88
N PHE A 3 -43.02 10.30 -15.19
CA PHE A 3 -42.08 9.30 -15.70
C PHE A 3 -40.61 9.61 -15.35
N GLY A 4 -40.23 10.90 -15.36
CA GLY A 4 -38.89 11.35 -14.96
C GLY A 4 -38.64 11.19 -13.47
N GLU A 5 -39.67 11.41 -12.65
CA GLU A 5 -39.59 11.16 -11.20
C GLU A 5 -39.47 9.67 -10.89
N MET A 6 -40.24 8.80 -11.56
CA MET A 6 -40.13 7.34 -11.40
C MET A 6 -38.73 6.82 -11.75
N ILE A 7 -38.11 7.32 -12.82
CA ILE A 7 -36.74 6.95 -13.19
C ILE A 7 -35.75 7.41 -12.12
N ARG A 8 -35.89 8.63 -11.60
CA ARG A 8 -35.02 9.16 -10.53
C ARG A 8 -35.12 8.33 -9.25
N TRP A 9 -36.33 7.96 -8.85
CA TRP A 9 -36.56 7.07 -7.69
C TRP A 9 -35.98 5.67 -7.92
N GLY A 10 -36.10 5.12 -9.12
CA GLY A 10 -35.48 3.83 -9.47
C GLY A 10 -33.96 3.85 -9.40
N ILE A 11 -33.31 4.88 -9.95
CA ILE A 11 -31.84 5.06 -9.88
C ILE A 11 -31.39 5.21 -8.43
N PHE A 12 -32.09 6.03 -7.64
CA PHE A 12 -31.78 6.22 -6.23
C PHE A 12 -31.91 4.92 -5.43
N ALA A 13 -32.97 4.13 -5.66
CA ALA A 13 -33.14 2.82 -5.03
C ALA A 13 -32.03 1.84 -5.41
N LEU A 14 -31.59 1.83 -6.67
CA LEU A 14 -30.45 1.01 -7.12
C LEU A 14 -29.14 1.43 -6.44
N GLN A 15 -28.89 2.73 -6.29
CA GLN A 15 -27.71 3.24 -5.59
C GLN A 15 -27.72 2.86 -4.11
N LEU A 16 -28.86 2.95 -3.42
CA LEU A 16 -28.98 2.50 -2.03
C LEU A 16 -28.81 0.99 -1.88
N THR A 17 -29.35 0.22 -2.83
CA THR A 17 -29.18 -1.24 -2.85
C THR A 17 -27.73 -1.63 -3.05
N GLU A 18 -27.05 -0.99 -4.00
CA GLU A 18 -25.61 -1.19 -4.23
C GLU A 18 -24.80 -0.83 -2.99
N LEU A 19 -25.08 0.32 -2.36
CA LEU A 19 -24.41 0.73 -1.13
C LEU A 19 -24.62 -0.31 -0.02
N PHE A 20 -25.85 -0.77 0.19
CA PHE A 20 -26.15 -1.81 1.18
C PHE A 20 -25.38 -3.10 0.92
N VAL A 21 -25.40 -3.61 -0.32
CA VAL A 21 -24.69 -4.83 -0.71
C VAL A 21 -23.19 -4.65 -0.52
N SER A 22 -22.61 -3.56 -1.03
CA SER A 22 -21.19 -3.25 -0.90
C SER A 22 -20.77 -3.14 0.57
N SER A 23 -21.53 -2.45 1.40
CA SER A 23 -21.27 -2.36 2.84
C SER A 23 -21.35 -3.72 3.53
N LEU A 24 -22.36 -4.54 3.21
CA LEU A 24 -22.52 -5.87 3.77
C LEU A 24 -21.34 -6.78 3.39
N VAL A 25 -20.91 -6.78 2.12
CA VAL A 25 -19.77 -7.59 1.67
C VAL A 25 -18.48 -7.17 2.37
N HIS A 26 -18.22 -5.86 2.51
CA HIS A 26 -17.02 -5.37 3.21
C HIS A 26 -17.05 -5.70 4.71
N LEU A 27 -18.20 -5.53 5.37
CA LEU A 27 -18.39 -5.86 6.78
C LEU A 27 -18.19 -7.36 7.03
N LEU A 28 -18.83 -8.22 6.23
CA LEU A 28 -18.71 -9.67 6.35
C LEU A 28 -17.28 -10.14 6.10
N TYR A 29 -16.59 -9.55 5.12
CA TYR A 29 -15.20 -9.89 4.85
C TYR A 29 -14.27 -9.42 5.97
N GLY A 30 -14.47 -8.19 6.48
CA GLY A 30 -13.72 -7.70 7.65
C GLY A 30 -13.93 -8.59 8.86
N PHE A 31 -15.17 -9.01 9.12
CA PHE A 31 -15.50 -9.96 10.19
C PHE A 31 -14.86 -11.33 9.96
N TYR A 32 -14.85 -11.84 8.72
CA TYR A 32 -14.20 -13.10 8.36
C TYR A 32 -12.69 -13.04 8.64
N ILE A 33 -12.00 -11.99 8.20
CA ILE A 33 -10.56 -11.82 8.45
C ILE A 33 -10.27 -11.72 9.95
N PHE A 34 -11.02 -10.89 10.66
CA PHE A 34 -10.84 -10.71 12.10
C PHE A 34 -11.11 -12.00 12.88
N SER A 35 -12.23 -12.68 12.60
CA SER A 35 -12.59 -13.93 13.27
C SER A 35 -11.62 -15.07 12.95
N THR A 36 -11.13 -15.16 11.71
CA THR A 36 -10.13 -16.16 11.30
C THR A 36 -8.80 -15.92 12.02
N ALA A 37 -8.37 -14.66 12.11
CA ALA A 37 -7.16 -14.28 12.83
C ALA A 37 -7.26 -14.65 14.32
N VAL A 38 -8.35 -14.24 14.98
CA VAL A 38 -8.58 -14.54 16.42
C VAL A 38 -8.70 -16.04 16.67
N ALA A 39 -9.38 -16.79 15.78
CA ALA A 39 -9.49 -18.24 15.89
C ALA A 39 -8.12 -18.93 15.73
N GLY A 40 -7.28 -18.44 14.82
CA GLY A 40 -5.91 -18.90 14.64
C GLY A 40 -5.07 -18.70 15.92
N ASP A 41 -5.14 -17.52 16.51
CA ASP A 41 -4.43 -17.19 17.76
C ASP A 41 -4.90 -18.05 18.94
N LEU A 42 -6.22 -18.24 19.06
CA LEU A 42 -6.81 -19.09 20.09
C LEU A 42 -6.37 -20.55 19.89
N SER A 43 -6.38 -21.05 18.66
CA SER A 43 -5.91 -22.40 18.35
C SER A 43 -4.42 -22.58 18.66
N GLN A 44 -3.58 -21.59 18.36
CA GLN A 44 -2.16 -21.64 18.69
C GLN A 44 -1.95 -21.65 20.21
N THR A 45 -2.64 -20.76 20.93
CA THR A 45 -2.58 -20.68 22.39
C THR A 45 -3.02 -21.98 23.05
N LEU A 46 -4.12 -22.58 22.57
CA LEU A 46 -4.60 -23.88 23.04
C LEU A 46 -3.61 -24.99 22.73
N ASN A 47 -3.05 -25.05 21.51
CA ASN A 47 -2.01 -26.02 21.17
C ASN A 47 -0.78 -25.87 22.07
N GLU A 48 -0.32 -24.65 22.33
CA GLU A 48 0.78 -24.42 23.28
C GLU A 48 0.42 -24.89 24.69
N LEU A 49 -0.79 -24.63 25.19
CA LEU A 49 -1.27 -25.12 26.49
C LEU A 49 -1.34 -26.65 26.57
N PHE A 50 -1.89 -27.31 25.55
CA PHE A 50 -2.07 -28.77 25.52
C PHE A 50 -0.78 -29.54 25.22
N PHE A 51 0.11 -29.00 24.37
CA PHE A 51 1.36 -29.66 24.00
C PHE A 51 2.55 -29.30 24.90
N LYS A 52 2.63 -28.08 25.49
CA LYS A 52 3.63 -27.80 26.57
C LYS A 52 3.30 -28.54 27.86
N SER A 53 2.04 -28.88 28.11
CA SER A 53 1.63 -29.75 29.22
C SER A 53 2.23 -31.17 29.13
N ASN A 54 2.58 -31.65 27.92
CA ASN A 54 3.09 -33.02 27.70
C ASN A 54 4.61 -33.12 27.47
N VAL A 55 5.37 -32.02 27.49
CA VAL A 55 6.83 -32.06 27.34
C VAL A 55 7.48 -31.03 28.29
N ASN A 56 7.77 -31.45 29.52
CA ASN A 56 8.74 -30.77 30.38
C ASN A 56 10.16 -31.09 29.88
N ILE A 57 10.60 -30.41 28.82
CA ILE A 57 12.02 -30.25 28.52
C ILE A 57 12.26 -28.77 28.33
N ALA A 58 12.91 -28.16 29.32
CA ALA A 58 13.35 -26.78 29.31
C ALA A 58 14.38 -26.58 28.19
N VAL A 59 13.96 -25.99 27.09
CA VAL A 59 14.86 -25.31 26.15
C VAL A 59 14.75 -23.83 26.48
N LYS A 60 15.84 -23.25 26.99
CA LYS A 60 16.03 -21.81 27.07
C LYS A 60 15.90 -21.25 25.66
N GLU A 61 14.81 -20.55 25.38
CA GLU A 61 14.80 -19.58 24.29
C GLU A 61 15.69 -18.41 24.72
N GLU A 62 16.91 -18.40 24.21
CA GLU A 62 17.68 -17.17 24.13
C GLU A 62 16.87 -16.21 23.26
N GLY A 63 16.46 -15.07 23.85
CA GLY A 63 15.93 -13.95 23.07
C GLY A 63 16.95 -13.52 22.01
N PRO A 64 16.54 -12.76 20.98
CA PRO A 64 17.47 -12.34 19.94
C PRO A 64 18.55 -11.47 20.58
N ALA A 65 19.70 -12.08 20.86
CA ALA A 65 20.94 -11.39 21.12
C ALA A 65 21.20 -10.50 19.91
N GLY A 66 21.53 -9.24 20.17
CA GLY A 66 21.81 -8.24 19.15
C GLY A 66 22.68 -8.84 18.05
N ALA A 67 22.19 -8.73 16.81
CA ALA A 67 22.95 -9.11 15.63
C ALA A 67 24.25 -8.32 15.65
N THR A 68 25.30 -9.02 16.06
CA THR A 68 26.65 -8.48 16.07
C THR A 68 27.11 -8.38 14.64
N THR A 69 27.70 -7.23 14.36
CA THR A 69 28.28 -6.79 13.11
C THR A 69 29.35 -7.74 12.57
N ASN A 70 29.42 -7.80 11.23
CA ASN A 70 30.49 -8.33 10.37
C ASN A 70 30.27 -9.69 9.68
N ALA A 71 29.53 -9.67 8.56
CA ALA A 71 29.80 -10.43 7.35
C ALA A 71 29.15 -9.71 6.17
N GLY A 72 29.73 -9.75 4.96
CA GLY A 72 29.20 -9.08 3.75
C GLY A 72 27.81 -9.58 3.34
N GLY A 73 26.78 -9.09 4.03
CA GLY A 73 25.43 -9.63 4.03
C GLY A 73 24.55 -9.03 2.94
N LEU A 74 23.73 -9.89 2.32
CA LEU A 74 22.78 -9.53 1.27
C LEU A 74 21.89 -8.33 1.68
N PRO A 75 21.66 -7.33 0.82
CA PRO A 75 20.72 -6.24 1.07
C PRO A 75 19.35 -6.74 1.57
N PRO A 76 18.73 -6.16 2.62
CA PRO A 76 17.41 -6.61 3.06
C PRO A 76 16.34 -6.34 1.98
N ILE A 77 15.27 -7.13 2.00
CA ILE A 77 14.05 -6.89 1.22
C ILE A 77 12.99 -6.35 2.16
N VAL A 78 12.48 -5.14 1.90
CA VAL A 78 11.43 -4.53 2.71
C VAL A 78 10.10 -4.58 1.96
N MET A 79 9.14 -5.32 2.50
CA MET A 79 7.81 -5.51 1.90
C MET A 79 6.80 -4.52 2.47
N VAL A 80 6.30 -3.61 1.64
CA VAL A 80 5.45 -2.50 2.08
C VAL A 80 4.00 -2.72 1.62
N HIS A 81 3.10 -2.86 2.59
CA HIS A 81 1.69 -3.16 2.33
C HIS A 81 0.93 -1.95 1.73
N GLY A 82 -0.28 -2.18 1.22
CA GLY A 82 -1.17 -1.13 0.71
C GLY A 82 -2.13 -0.55 1.75
N ILE A 83 -3.28 -0.08 1.25
CA ILE A 83 -4.45 0.27 2.07
C ILE A 83 -4.98 -0.98 2.81
N PHE A 84 -5.44 -0.81 4.05
CA PHE A 84 -5.90 -1.90 4.94
C PHE A 84 -4.86 -3.00 5.20
N GLY A 85 -3.59 -2.75 4.86
CA GLY A 85 -2.51 -3.66 5.17
C GLY A 85 -1.97 -3.47 6.58
N PHE A 86 -1.14 -4.41 6.99
CA PHE A 86 -0.60 -4.48 8.35
C PHE A 86 0.76 -5.17 8.31
N GLY A 87 1.61 -4.84 9.29
CA GLY A 87 2.94 -5.44 9.41
C GLY A 87 2.94 -6.76 10.17
N LYS A 88 4.14 -7.33 10.33
CA LYS A 88 4.33 -8.59 11.06
C LYS A 88 3.87 -8.45 12.52
N GLY A 89 3.12 -9.43 13.02
CA GLY A 89 2.64 -9.47 14.40
C GLY A 89 1.33 -8.70 14.66
N ARG A 90 0.71 -8.15 13.59
CA ARG A 90 -0.66 -7.63 13.63
C ARG A 90 -1.64 -8.65 13.11
N LEU A 91 -2.89 -8.57 13.60
CA LEU A 91 -3.93 -9.59 13.38
C LEU A 91 -3.42 -10.99 13.74
N GLY A 92 -2.72 -11.08 14.87
CA GLY A 92 -2.24 -12.35 15.38
C GLY A 92 -1.18 -13.01 14.51
N GLY A 93 -1.40 -14.28 14.20
CA GLY A 93 -0.57 -15.07 13.29
C GLY A 93 -0.82 -14.82 11.79
N LEU A 94 -1.79 -13.98 11.42
CA LEU A 94 -2.10 -13.70 10.02
C LEU A 94 -0.97 -12.90 9.36
N SER A 95 -0.64 -13.22 8.11
CA SER A 95 0.36 -12.49 7.33
C SER A 95 -0.31 -11.76 6.16
N TYR A 96 -0.08 -10.45 6.06
CA TYR A 96 -0.52 -9.66 4.92
C TYR A 96 0.05 -10.21 3.61
N PHE A 97 1.35 -10.51 3.56
CA PHE A 97 2.01 -11.10 2.40
C PHE A 97 1.90 -12.63 2.33
N ALA A 98 0.96 -13.22 3.10
CA ALA A 98 0.64 -14.65 3.11
C ALA A 98 1.85 -15.57 3.28
N GLY A 99 2.85 -15.13 4.05
CA GLY A 99 4.06 -15.89 4.36
C GLY A 99 5.18 -15.77 3.31
N ALA A 100 5.05 -14.91 2.29
CA ALA A 100 6.14 -14.62 1.36
C ALA A 100 7.39 -14.12 2.08
N GLU A 101 7.23 -13.40 3.19
CA GLU A 101 8.32 -12.92 4.03
C GLU A 101 9.14 -14.04 4.69
N LYS A 102 8.68 -15.30 4.66
CA LYS A 102 9.41 -16.46 5.16
C LYS A 102 10.24 -17.17 4.08
N LYS A 103 10.19 -16.70 2.82
CA LYS A 103 10.91 -17.31 1.69
C LYS A 103 12.38 -16.89 1.59
N ASP A 104 12.80 -15.87 2.33
CA ASP A 104 14.17 -15.38 2.36
C ASP A 104 14.52 -14.95 3.79
N GLU A 105 15.79 -15.04 4.16
CA GLU A 105 16.26 -14.84 5.53
C GLU A 105 16.30 -13.36 5.96
N ARG A 106 16.33 -12.42 5.01
CA ARG A 106 16.49 -10.99 5.31
C ARG A 106 15.34 -10.15 4.76
N VAL A 107 14.11 -10.52 5.15
CA VAL A 107 12.88 -9.80 4.79
C VAL A 107 12.29 -9.04 5.99
N LEU A 108 12.00 -7.77 5.78
CA LEU A 108 11.33 -6.90 6.76
C LEU A 108 9.91 -6.57 6.28
N VAL A 109 8.95 -6.56 7.21
CA VAL A 109 7.53 -6.26 6.93
C VAL A 109 7.06 -5.18 7.90
N PRO A 110 7.30 -3.89 7.58
CA PRO A 110 6.91 -2.77 8.43
C PRO A 110 5.40 -2.72 8.68
N ASP A 111 5.05 -2.29 9.90
CA ASP A 111 3.67 -1.98 10.30
C ASP A 111 3.42 -0.48 10.22
N LEU A 112 3.00 -0.02 9.04
CA LEU A 112 2.69 1.38 8.76
C LEU A 112 1.21 1.66 8.95
N GLY A 113 0.83 2.94 9.06
CA GLY A 113 -0.59 3.32 9.11
C GLY A 113 -1.37 2.76 7.91
N SER A 114 -2.42 2.00 8.18
CA SER A 114 -3.17 1.30 7.12
C SER A 114 -4.05 2.23 6.30
N LEU A 115 -4.38 3.42 6.83
CA LEU A 115 -5.21 4.45 6.18
C LEU A 115 -4.59 5.85 6.12
N THR A 116 -3.40 6.05 6.70
CA THR A 116 -2.68 7.34 6.66
C THR A 116 -2.20 7.67 5.25
N SER A 117 -1.89 8.94 4.98
CA SER A 117 -1.45 9.39 3.67
C SER A 117 -0.16 8.72 3.21
N ILE A 118 0.11 8.76 1.91
CA ILE A 118 1.34 8.18 1.35
C ILE A 118 2.57 8.91 1.92
N TYR A 119 2.46 10.23 2.14
CA TYR A 119 3.49 11.04 2.76
C TYR A 119 3.82 10.58 4.18
N ASP A 120 2.81 10.46 5.05
CA ASP A 120 3.02 10.03 6.44
C ASP A 120 3.62 8.64 6.51
N ARG A 121 3.12 7.72 5.68
CA ARG A 121 3.64 6.34 5.62
C ARG A 121 5.09 6.30 5.14
N ALA A 122 5.51 7.21 4.27
CA ALA A 122 6.90 7.31 3.84
C ALA A 122 7.81 7.79 5.00
N ARG A 123 7.33 8.76 5.79
CA ARG A 123 8.01 9.21 7.02
C ARG A 123 8.11 8.06 8.03
N GLU A 124 7.01 7.38 8.33
CA GLU A 124 6.98 6.23 9.24
C GLU A 124 7.94 5.12 8.78
N LEU A 125 7.99 4.83 7.48
CA LEU A 125 8.87 3.80 6.91
C LEU A 125 10.35 4.13 7.10
N PHE A 126 10.74 5.40 6.94
CA PHE A 126 12.12 5.83 7.20
C PHE A 126 12.53 5.54 8.64
N TYR A 127 11.74 5.99 9.62
CA TYR A 127 12.06 5.81 11.04
C TYR A 127 11.88 4.37 11.53
N TYR A 128 11.02 3.56 10.88
CA TYR A 128 10.99 2.11 11.11
C TYR A 128 12.34 1.47 10.78
N LEU A 129 12.99 1.89 9.69
CA LEU A 129 14.29 1.36 9.27
C LEU A 129 15.44 1.96 10.09
N LYS A 130 15.52 3.29 10.17
CA LYS A 130 16.63 3.98 10.84
C LYS A 130 16.55 3.98 12.36
N GLY A 131 15.35 3.95 12.92
CA GLY A 131 15.11 4.21 14.34
C GLY A 131 14.93 5.70 14.63
N GLY A 132 14.47 6.00 15.84
CA GLY A 132 14.16 7.36 16.31
C GLY A 132 12.66 7.65 16.35
N GLN A 133 12.34 8.91 16.66
CA GLN A 133 10.96 9.38 16.69
C GLN A 133 10.52 9.81 15.29
N VAL A 134 9.35 9.34 14.85
CA VAL A 134 8.78 9.77 13.57
C VAL A 134 8.58 11.28 13.57
N ASP A 135 9.19 11.97 12.61
CA ASP A 135 8.97 13.38 12.32
C ASP A 135 8.25 13.52 10.98
N TYR A 136 7.01 14.01 11.01
CA TYR A 136 6.20 14.27 9.82
C TYR A 136 6.54 15.62 9.16
N GLY A 137 7.35 16.45 9.80
CA GLY A 137 7.71 17.79 9.35
C GLY A 137 6.74 18.85 9.83
N GLU A 138 7.27 19.95 10.37
CA GLU A 138 6.49 21.04 10.97
C GLU A 138 5.44 21.62 10.01
N GLU A 139 5.83 21.92 8.77
CA GLU A 139 4.94 22.53 7.77
C GLU A 139 3.76 21.61 7.41
N HIS A 140 4.05 20.34 7.11
CA HIS A 140 3.04 19.32 6.80
C HIS A 140 2.06 19.15 7.96
N SER A 141 2.59 18.96 9.17
CA SER A 141 1.74 18.76 10.36
C SER A 141 0.86 19.95 10.69
N LYS A 142 1.35 21.18 10.47
CA LYS A 142 0.54 22.39 10.63
C LYS A 142 -0.53 22.51 9.55
N ALA A 143 -0.21 22.19 8.29
CA ALA A 143 -1.17 22.24 7.18
C ALA A 143 -2.27 21.17 7.33
N CYS A 144 -1.90 19.97 7.79
CA CYS A 144 -2.80 18.83 7.93
C CYS A 144 -3.48 18.73 9.30
N GLY A 145 -3.06 19.54 10.27
CA GLY A 145 -3.72 19.65 11.59
C GLY A 145 -3.45 18.47 12.52
N HIS A 146 -2.23 17.94 12.53
CA HIS A 146 -1.82 16.84 13.42
C HIS A 146 -0.48 17.12 14.11
N SER A 147 -0.05 16.24 15.01
CA SER A 147 1.25 16.38 15.69
C SER A 147 2.40 16.14 14.71
N GLN A 148 3.45 16.98 14.80
CA GLN A 148 4.72 16.78 14.08
C GLN A 148 5.39 15.46 14.42
N PHE A 149 5.36 15.08 15.69
CA PHE A 149 6.03 13.89 16.16
C PHE A 149 5.06 12.74 16.38
N GLY A 150 5.42 11.58 15.83
CA GLY A 150 4.68 10.33 15.96
C GLY A 150 5.30 9.36 16.95
N ARG A 151 5.14 8.07 16.65
CA ARG A 151 5.66 6.96 17.45
C ARG A 151 7.19 6.95 17.48
N ILE A 152 7.74 6.31 18.51
CA ILE A 152 9.18 6.16 18.71
C ILE A 152 9.57 4.72 18.35
N TYR A 153 10.56 4.58 17.49
CA TYR A 153 11.26 3.33 17.22
C TYR A 153 12.59 3.36 17.99
N GLU A 154 12.60 2.79 19.20
CA GLU A 154 13.80 2.77 20.07
C GLU A 154 15.03 2.19 19.36
N GLN A 155 14.81 1.18 18.52
CA GLN A 155 15.82 0.63 17.63
C GLN A 155 15.25 0.51 16.22
N GLY A 156 15.98 1.04 15.24
CA GLY A 156 15.67 0.84 13.83
C GLY A 156 15.86 -0.62 13.42
N HIS A 157 15.05 -1.10 12.49
CA HIS A 157 15.18 -2.47 11.96
C HIS A 157 16.37 -2.65 11.01
N TYR A 158 16.96 -1.55 10.53
CA TYR A 158 18.21 -1.55 9.75
C TYR A 158 18.96 -0.21 9.92
N PRO A 159 19.54 0.07 11.10
CA PRO A 159 20.14 1.38 11.40
C PRO A 159 21.33 1.74 10.52
N GLU A 160 22.06 0.75 10.02
CA GLU A 160 23.19 0.90 9.10
C GLU A 160 22.77 1.31 7.67
N TRP A 161 21.47 1.41 7.37
CA TRP A 161 20.97 1.75 6.03
C TRP A 161 21.59 3.03 5.49
N ASP A 162 22.35 2.91 4.40
CA ASP A 162 22.97 4.02 3.69
C ASP A 162 23.24 3.64 2.22
N GLU A 163 24.10 4.38 1.53
CA GLU A 163 24.47 4.13 0.14
C GLU A 163 25.32 2.85 -0.04
N ASP A 164 26.15 2.51 0.94
CA ASP A 164 26.96 1.28 0.96
C ASP A 164 26.15 0.07 1.44
N HIS A 165 25.05 0.33 2.15
CA HIS A 165 24.11 -0.64 2.71
C HIS A 165 22.68 -0.43 2.15
N PRO A 166 22.46 -0.52 0.83
CA PRO A 166 21.17 -0.17 0.24
C PRO A 166 20.12 -1.29 0.43
N ILE A 167 18.86 -1.00 0.12
CA ILE A 167 17.71 -1.89 0.34
C ILE A 167 16.95 -2.18 -0.97
N HIS A 168 16.36 -3.37 -1.07
CA HIS A 168 15.30 -3.66 -2.05
C HIS A 168 13.92 -3.45 -1.44
N PHE A 169 13.03 -2.74 -2.13
CA PHE A 169 11.63 -2.63 -1.73
C PHE A 169 10.71 -3.47 -2.61
N VAL A 170 9.70 -4.08 -1.98
CA VAL A 170 8.58 -4.75 -2.65
C VAL A 170 7.28 -4.11 -2.14
N GLY A 171 6.67 -3.24 -2.94
CA GLY A 171 5.44 -2.54 -2.57
C GLY A 171 4.20 -3.18 -3.20
N HIS A 172 3.20 -3.51 -2.39
CA HIS A 172 1.86 -3.87 -2.89
C HIS A 172 0.92 -2.66 -2.88
N SER A 173 0.13 -2.48 -3.94
CA SER A 173 -0.90 -1.42 -3.98
C SER A 173 -0.30 -0.03 -3.69
N ALA A 174 -0.89 0.73 -2.76
CA ALA A 174 -0.38 2.02 -2.33
C ALA A 174 1.04 1.96 -1.73
N GLY A 175 1.48 0.81 -1.22
CA GLY A 175 2.83 0.63 -0.67
C GLY A 175 3.93 0.88 -1.71
N ALA A 176 3.66 0.63 -3.00
CA ALA A 176 4.59 0.98 -4.07
C ALA A 176 4.79 2.50 -4.21
N GLN A 177 3.75 3.30 -3.98
CA GLN A 177 3.84 4.76 -3.99
C GLN A 177 4.54 5.28 -2.73
N VAL A 178 4.28 4.67 -1.56
CA VAL A 178 5.00 5.01 -0.30
C VAL A 178 6.50 4.92 -0.49
N VAL A 179 6.97 3.84 -1.11
CA VAL A 179 8.39 3.63 -1.38
C VAL A 179 8.95 4.67 -2.37
N ARG A 180 8.19 5.03 -3.41
CA ARG A 180 8.62 6.08 -4.36
C ARG A 180 8.73 7.44 -3.69
N VAL A 181 7.78 7.80 -2.84
CA VAL A 181 7.80 9.04 -2.06
C VAL A 181 8.97 9.03 -1.08
N LEU A 182 9.20 7.93 -0.38
CA LEU A 182 10.38 7.77 0.49
C LEU A 182 11.68 7.96 -0.32
N GLN A 183 11.80 7.33 -1.49
CA GLN A 183 13.00 7.47 -2.31
C GLN A 183 13.24 8.94 -2.73
N GLN A 184 12.18 9.65 -3.12
CA GLN A 184 12.28 11.08 -3.43
C GLN A 184 12.67 11.91 -2.20
N MET A 185 12.08 11.63 -1.04
CA MET A 185 12.44 12.30 0.23
C MET A 185 13.92 12.10 0.60
N LEU A 186 14.49 10.93 0.31
CA LEU A 186 15.92 10.67 0.51
C LEU A 186 16.78 11.52 -0.45
N ALA A 187 16.37 11.65 -1.72
CA ALA A 187 17.05 12.50 -2.70
C ALA A 187 16.99 13.98 -2.30
N ASP A 188 15.85 14.41 -1.77
CA ASP A 188 15.58 15.78 -1.35
C ASP A 188 16.14 16.11 0.05
N LYS A 189 16.73 15.13 0.75
CA LYS A 189 17.26 15.26 2.12
C LYS A 189 16.22 15.73 3.12
N ALA A 190 15.02 15.19 3.03
CA ALA A 190 13.86 15.66 3.79
C ALA A 190 13.88 15.30 5.29
N PHE A 191 14.85 14.51 5.76
CA PHE A 191 14.90 13.98 7.12
C PHE A 191 15.94 14.72 7.97
N GLN A 192 15.46 15.55 8.92
CA GLN A 192 16.33 16.33 9.79
C GLN A 192 17.32 15.44 10.56
N GLY A 193 18.60 15.81 10.51
CA GLY A 193 19.68 15.04 11.14
C GLY A 193 20.24 13.92 10.26
N TYR A 194 19.71 13.73 9.04
CA TYR A 194 20.17 12.74 8.06
C TYR A 194 20.47 13.40 6.69
N GLU A 195 21.33 14.43 6.71
CA GLU A 195 21.64 15.28 5.54
C GLU A 195 22.47 14.59 4.44
N ASN A 196 22.95 13.38 4.72
CA ASN A 196 23.69 12.52 3.78
C ASN A 196 22.79 11.48 3.08
N THR A 197 21.47 11.58 3.25
CA THR A 197 20.52 10.74 2.51
C THR A 197 20.64 10.96 1.01
N SER A 198 20.36 9.90 0.25
CA SER A 198 20.34 9.89 -1.21
C SER A 198 19.36 8.84 -1.70
N GLU A 199 18.81 9.05 -2.89
CA GLU A 199 18.06 8.05 -3.67
C GLU A 199 18.81 6.72 -3.80
N ASN A 200 20.15 6.75 -3.74
CA ASN A 200 21.02 5.60 -3.83
C ASN A 200 20.98 4.74 -2.56
N TRP A 201 20.24 5.09 -1.54
CA TRP A 201 19.95 4.16 -0.44
C TRP A 201 18.97 3.07 -0.88
N VAL A 202 18.35 3.22 -2.07
CA VAL A 202 17.42 2.26 -2.67
C VAL A 202 18.03 1.58 -3.89
N LEU A 203 18.16 0.26 -3.81
CA LEU A 203 18.74 -0.56 -4.87
C LEU A 203 17.70 -0.97 -5.92
N SER A 204 16.50 -1.35 -5.49
CA SER A 204 15.38 -1.60 -6.41
C SER A 204 14.01 -1.36 -5.78
N ILE A 205 13.03 -1.06 -6.62
CA ILE A 205 11.62 -0.99 -6.28
C ILE A 205 10.86 -1.98 -7.16
N THR A 206 10.32 -3.02 -6.55
CA THR A 206 9.38 -3.93 -7.20
C THR A 206 7.97 -3.61 -6.74
N SER A 207 7.04 -3.54 -7.67
CA SER A 207 5.64 -3.33 -7.38
C SER A 207 4.80 -4.54 -7.76
N LEU A 208 3.89 -4.92 -6.87
CA LEU A 208 2.84 -5.87 -7.12
C LEU A 208 1.51 -5.11 -7.05
N SER A 209 0.81 -4.96 -8.17
CA SER A 209 -0.43 -4.18 -8.20
C SER A 209 -0.27 -2.73 -7.69
N GLY A 210 0.83 -2.03 -7.99
CA GLY A 210 1.08 -0.66 -7.54
C GLY A 210 0.08 0.39 -8.02
N ALA A 211 -0.29 1.34 -7.15
CA ALA A 211 -1.25 2.40 -7.48
C ALA A 211 -0.56 3.66 -8.06
N PHE A 212 0.14 3.54 -9.18
CA PHE A 212 0.99 4.65 -9.66
C PHE A 212 0.24 5.86 -10.19
N ASN A 213 -0.96 5.68 -10.74
CA ASN A 213 -1.70 6.75 -11.41
C ASN A 213 -3.10 6.98 -10.81
N GLY A 214 -3.36 6.43 -9.62
CA GLY A 214 -4.66 6.46 -8.97
C GLY A 214 -5.63 5.42 -9.52
N THR A 215 -6.89 5.47 -9.11
CA THR A 215 -7.91 4.49 -9.52
C THR A 215 -9.30 5.10 -9.62
N THR A 216 -10.07 4.69 -10.63
CA THR A 216 -11.49 5.08 -10.76
C THR A 216 -12.36 4.48 -9.65
N ARG A 217 -11.87 3.46 -8.95
CA ARG A 217 -12.55 2.87 -7.79
C ARG A 217 -12.80 3.89 -6.69
N THR A 218 -11.90 4.85 -6.47
CA THR A 218 -12.08 5.89 -5.46
C THR A 218 -13.39 6.65 -5.66
N TYR A 219 -13.75 6.99 -6.90
CA TYR A 219 -14.99 7.70 -7.22
C TYR A 219 -16.25 6.83 -7.06
N LEU A 220 -16.12 5.53 -7.36
CA LEU A 220 -17.18 4.54 -7.15
C LEU A 220 -17.45 4.33 -5.66
N ASP A 221 -16.41 4.28 -4.84
CA ASP A 221 -16.52 4.06 -3.40
C ASP A 221 -16.99 5.33 -2.67
N GLY A 222 -16.75 6.53 -3.21
CA GLY A 222 -17.36 7.74 -2.67
C GLY A 222 -16.63 9.06 -2.87
N MET A 223 -15.43 9.09 -3.44
CA MET A 223 -14.72 10.34 -3.71
C MET A 223 -15.43 11.14 -4.81
N GLN A 224 -15.41 12.46 -4.71
CA GLN A 224 -15.94 13.36 -5.72
C GLN A 224 -14.96 13.48 -6.90
N PRO A 225 -15.38 13.23 -8.15
CA PRO A 225 -14.53 13.37 -9.33
C PRO A 225 -14.13 14.82 -9.64
N GLU A 226 -14.81 15.81 -9.07
CA GLU A 226 -14.55 17.24 -9.24
C GLU A 226 -13.19 17.66 -8.67
N ASP A 227 -12.89 17.21 -7.45
CA ASP A 227 -11.67 17.60 -6.73
C ASP A 227 -10.78 16.40 -6.34
N GLY A 228 -11.30 15.18 -6.36
CA GLY A 228 -10.59 13.98 -5.90
C GLY A 228 -10.30 13.97 -4.40
N LYS A 229 -10.93 14.84 -3.60
CA LYS A 229 -10.63 15.03 -2.17
C LYS A 229 -11.88 14.96 -1.29
N THR A 230 -13.00 15.50 -1.75
CA THR A 230 -14.23 15.56 -0.97
C THR A 230 -15.01 14.24 -1.11
N LEU A 231 -15.64 13.80 -0.02
CA LEU A 231 -16.52 12.62 -0.04
C LEU A 231 -17.94 13.01 -0.46
N LYS A 232 -18.60 12.13 -1.21
CA LYS A 232 -20.05 12.21 -1.43
C LYS A 232 -20.79 12.14 -0.09
N PRO A 233 -21.97 12.78 0.07
CA PRO A 233 -22.72 12.75 1.33
C PRO A 233 -23.18 11.35 1.74
N ILE A 234 -23.54 10.51 0.77
CA ILE A 234 -24.03 9.14 0.99
C ILE A 234 -23.20 8.21 0.09
N CYS A 235 -22.29 7.45 0.69
CA CYS A 235 -21.43 6.48 -0.01
C CYS A 235 -20.77 5.50 0.96
N LEU A 236 -20.11 4.47 0.43
CA LEU A 236 -19.42 3.45 1.22
C LEU A 236 -18.32 4.07 2.09
N LEU A 237 -17.54 5.00 1.52
CA LEU A 237 -16.45 5.66 2.23
C LEU A 237 -16.91 6.52 3.41
N GLN A 238 -18.12 7.09 3.39
CA GLN A 238 -18.66 7.79 4.56
C GLN A 238 -18.92 6.83 5.71
N LEU A 239 -19.43 5.63 5.44
CA LEU A 239 -19.64 4.61 6.47
C LEU A 239 -18.29 4.15 7.06
N CYS A 240 -17.31 3.90 6.20
CA CYS A 240 -15.95 3.56 6.64
C CYS A 240 -15.33 4.70 7.47
N ARG A 241 -15.46 5.95 7.01
CA ARG A 241 -14.98 7.15 7.73
C ARG A 241 -15.57 7.23 9.13
N VAL A 242 -16.89 7.10 9.27
CA VAL A 242 -17.55 7.12 10.60
C VAL A 242 -17.02 5.98 11.48
N GLY A 243 -16.88 4.77 10.93
CA GLY A 243 -16.32 3.63 11.66
C GLY A 243 -14.90 3.88 12.17
N VAL A 244 -14.03 4.43 11.33
CA VAL A 244 -12.63 4.77 11.68
C VAL A 244 -12.59 5.87 12.73
N ILE A 245 -13.38 6.94 12.58
CA ILE A 245 -13.45 8.02 13.59
C ILE A 245 -13.87 7.47 14.95
N ILE A 246 -14.90 6.62 15.00
CA ILE A 246 -15.36 5.99 16.24
C ILE A 246 -14.29 5.07 16.82
N TYR A 247 -13.64 4.27 15.97
CA TYR A 247 -12.56 3.37 16.37
C TYR A 247 -11.40 4.09 17.06
N ASP A 248 -10.87 5.12 16.40
CA ASP A 248 -9.74 5.90 16.92
C ASP A 248 -10.12 6.74 18.15
N TRP A 249 -11.37 7.20 18.21
CA TRP A 249 -11.90 7.90 19.37
C TRP A 249 -12.06 6.99 20.60
N LEU A 250 -12.58 5.77 20.43
CA LEU A 250 -12.70 4.81 21.54
C LEU A 250 -11.33 4.44 22.13
N ASP A 251 -10.28 4.41 21.30
CA ASP A 251 -8.88 4.26 21.73
C ASP A 251 -8.64 3.04 22.63
N ILE A 252 -9.21 1.89 22.24
CA ILE A 252 -9.16 0.65 23.00
C ILE A 252 -7.76 0.00 22.82
N PRO A 253 -6.92 -0.10 23.87
CA PRO A 253 -5.51 -0.45 23.70
C PRO A 253 -5.25 -1.83 23.10
N TRP A 254 -5.98 -2.85 23.55
CA TRP A 254 -5.80 -4.22 23.02
C TRP A 254 -6.19 -4.31 21.55
N LEU A 255 -7.24 -3.56 21.15
CA LEU A 255 -7.75 -3.57 19.79
C LEU A 255 -6.78 -2.85 18.85
N LYS A 256 -6.25 -1.68 19.27
CA LYS A 256 -5.18 -0.97 18.55
C LYS A 256 -3.87 -1.77 18.46
N SER A 257 -3.55 -2.54 19.50
CA SER A 257 -2.42 -3.49 19.45
C SER A 257 -2.67 -4.60 18.43
N TYR A 258 -3.91 -5.06 18.29
CA TYR A 258 -4.28 -6.10 17.33
C TYR A 258 -4.25 -5.58 15.89
N TYR A 259 -4.80 -4.40 15.63
CA TYR A 259 -4.80 -3.74 14.32
C TYR A 259 -4.95 -2.23 14.47
N ASN A 260 -4.13 -1.42 13.79
CA ASN A 260 -4.19 0.05 13.91
C ASN A 260 -4.41 0.71 12.54
N PHE A 261 -5.29 1.72 12.49
CA PHE A 261 -5.47 2.54 11.29
C PHE A 261 -4.32 3.53 11.05
N GLY A 262 -3.57 3.87 12.10
CA GLY A 262 -2.35 4.69 12.04
C GLY A 262 -2.54 6.16 12.39
N PHE A 263 -3.74 6.59 12.79
CA PHE A 263 -4.06 8.00 13.05
C PHE A 263 -3.67 8.49 14.46
N ASP A 264 -2.77 7.81 15.16
CA ASP A 264 -2.39 8.18 16.52
C ASP A 264 -1.84 9.62 16.62
N HIS A 265 -1.14 10.10 15.59
CA HIS A 265 -0.60 11.46 15.52
C HIS A 265 -1.68 12.56 15.35
N PHE A 266 -2.92 12.20 14.97
CA PHE A 266 -4.07 13.11 15.00
C PHE A 266 -4.69 13.26 16.40
N ASN A 267 -4.26 12.48 17.39
CA ASN A 267 -4.70 12.56 18.79
C ASN A 267 -6.23 12.51 19.00
N MET A 268 -6.93 11.68 18.22
CA MET A 268 -8.39 11.62 18.22
C MET A 268 -9.04 10.88 19.41
N SER A 269 -8.23 10.35 20.34
CA SER A 269 -8.71 9.62 21.53
C SER A 269 -9.74 10.42 22.34
N TRP A 270 -10.75 9.73 22.88
CA TRP A 270 -11.76 10.32 23.76
C TRP A 270 -11.17 11.04 24.97
N LYS A 271 -10.01 10.58 25.47
CA LYS A 271 -9.26 11.22 26.56
C LYS A 271 -8.69 12.59 26.16
N LYS A 272 -8.46 12.82 24.88
CA LYS A 272 -7.86 14.05 24.33
C LYS A 272 -8.91 15.04 23.87
N ILE A 273 -9.90 14.58 23.09
CA ILE A 273 -10.85 15.47 22.41
C ILE A 273 -12.29 15.40 22.95
N GLY A 274 -12.61 14.42 23.81
CA GLY A 274 -13.94 14.25 24.40
C GLY A 274 -15.06 14.04 23.36
N LEU A 275 -16.32 14.19 23.79
CA LEU A 275 -17.49 13.98 22.93
C LEU A 275 -17.67 15.10 21.89
N TRP A 276 -17.38 16.34 22.25
CA TRP A 276 -17.52 17.47 21.31
C TRP A 276 -16.48 17.41 20.18
N GLY A 277 -15.25 16.99 20.47
CA GLY A 277 -14.26 16.75 19.43
C GLY A 277 -14.63 15.59 18.50
N LEU A 278 -15.31 14.56 19.01
CA LEU A 278 -15.88 13.50 18.15
C LEU A 278 -16.91 14.09 17.18
N VAL A 279 -17.80 14.97 17.66
CA VAL A 279 -18.77 15.66 16.80
C VAL A 279 -18.06 16.50 15.74
N ASP A 280 -17.02 17.24 16.09
CA ASP A 280 -16.24 18.02 15.12
C ASP A 280 -15.55 17.14 14.08
N CYS A 281 -15.00 15.98 14.46
CA CYS A 281 -14.46 14.99 13.53
C CYS A 281 -15.54 14.44 12.58
N LEU A 282 -16.72 14.10 13.11
CA LEU A 282 -17.86 13.57 12.33
C LEU A 282 -18.44 14.62 11.37
N LEU A 283 -18.44 15.90 11.76
CA LEU A 283 -18.84 17.01 10.91
C LEU A 283 -17.76 17.41 9.88
N GLY A 284 -16.57 16.81 9.93
CA GLY A 284 -15.48 17.09 8.99
C GLY A 284 -14.78 18.41 9.26
N LYS A 285 -14.80 18.90 10.50
CA LYS A 285 -14.08 20.13 10.91
C LYS A 285 -12.67 19.85 11.42
N ALA A 286 -12.39 18.61 11.81
CA ALA A 286 -11.12 18.18 12.38
C ALA A 286 -10.79 16.73 11.98
N GLY A 287 -9.51 16.35 12.14
CA GLY A 287 -9.01 15.02 11.86
C GLY A 287 -8.59 14.80 10.40
N PRO A 288 -8.11 13.59 10.08
CA PRO A 288 -7.47 13.28 8.79
C PRO A 288 -8.41 13.49 7.58
N PHE A 289 -9.70 13.19 7.78
CA PHE A 289 -10.70 13.34 6.72
C PHE A 289 -11.04 14.81 6.41
N ALA A 290 -10.79 15.74 7.34
CA ALA A 290 -11.04 17.16 7.14
C ALA A 290 -9.89 17.83 6.38
N SER A 291 -8.65 17.46 6.69
CA SER A 291 -7.46 17.95 5.98
C SER A 291 -7.25 17.28 4.61
N GLY A 292 -7.81 16.08 4.42
CA GLY A 292 -7.52 15.25 3.26
C GLY A 292 -6.21 14.45 3.41
N ASP A 293 -5.61 14.45 4.60
CA ASP A 293 -4.36 13.75 4.91
C ASP A 293 -4.65 12.30 5.33
N TRP A 294 -5.10 11.52 4.35
CA TRP A 294 -5.35 10.09 4.44
C TRP A 294 -5.23 9.48 3.05
N ILE A 295 -5.24 8.16 2.98
CA ILE A 295 -4.78 7.44 1.79
C ILE A 295 -5.63 7.65 0.52
N LEU A 296 -6.95 7.89 0.62
CA LEU A 296 -7.81 7.87 -0.58
C LEU A 296 -7.70 9.08 -1.49
N PRO A 297 -7.57 10.32 -0.99
CA PRO A 297 -7.19 11.47 -1.81
C PRO A 297 -5.97 11.19 -2.69
N ASP A 298 -4.91 10.59 -2.13
CA ASP A 298 -3.69 10.24 -2.86
C ASP A 298 -3.93 9.18 -3.96
N LEU A 299 -4.92 8.31 -3.77
CA LEU A 299 -5.30 7.24 -4.70
C LEU A 299 -6.31 7.67 -5.76
N THR A 300 -6.81 8.91 -5.74
CA THR A 300 -7.54 9.47 -6.89
C THR A 300 -6.58 9.75 -8.04
N ILE A 301 -7.10 9.87 -9.27
CA ILE A 301 -6.25 10.21 -10.42
C ILE A 301 -5.60 11.59 -10.22
N GLN A 302 -6.35 12.56 -9.70
CA GLN A 302 -5.86 13.91 -9.39
C GLN A 302 -4.77 13.88 -8.32
N GLY A 303 -5.01 13.18 -7.20
CA GLY A 303 -4.05 13.07 -6.11
C GLY A 303 -2.77 12.37 -6.55
N SER A 304 -2.87 11.28 -7.31
CA SER A 304 -1.70 10.59 -7.86
C SER A 304 -0.93 11.45 -8.88
N ILE A 305 -1.60 12.29 -9.67
CA ILE A 305 -0.93 13.26 -10.54
C ILE A 305 -0.16 14.30 -9.71
N GLN A 306 -0.80 14.88 -8.69
CA GLN A 306 -0.17 15.85 -7.80
C GLN A 306 1.03 15.25 -7.07
N LEU A 307 0.92 13.99 -6.65
CA LEU A 307 2.02 13.27 -6.03
C LEU A 307 3.15 13.06 -7.03
N ASN A 308 2.84 12.49 -8.21
CA ASN A 308 3.84 12.14 -9.21
C ASN A 308 4.56 13.34 -9.82
N SER A 309 4.00 14.56 -9.81
CA SER A 309 4.67 15.74 -10.36
C SER A 309 6.01 16.08 -9.68
N HIS A 310 6.22 15.57 -8.47
CA HIS A 310 7.45 15.75 -7.70
C HIS A 310 8.34 14.50 -7.68
N LEU A 311 7.87 13.37 -8.22
CA LEU A 311 8.57 12.09 -8.13
C LEU A 311 9.35 11.78 -9.39
N GLN A 312 10.62 11.39 -9.24
CA GLN A 312 11.48 11.00 -10.35
C GLN A 312 11.65 9.47 -10.45
N THR A 313 12.20 9.03 -11.58
CA THR A 313 12.79 7.69 -11.72
C THR A 313 14.30 7.86 -11.73
N PHE A 314 14.97 7.28 -10.74
CA PHE A 314 16.40 7.52 -10.53
C PHE A 314 17.26 6.56 -11.34
N ALA A 315 18.32 7.09 -11.94
CA ALA A 315 19.12 6.37 -12.93
C ALA A 315 19.82 5.11 -12.39
N ASN A 316 20.08 5.05 -11.08
CA ASN A 316 20.84 3.96 -10.44
C ASN A 316 19.95 2.93 -9.72
N THR A 317 18.62 3.06 -9.81
CA THR A 317 17.67 2.16 -9.15
C THR A 317 16.97 1.28 -10.18
N PHE A 318 16.76 0.01 -9.86
CA PHE A 318 16.01 -0.91 -10.73
C PHE A 318 14.53 -0.89 -10.38
N TYR A 319 13.65 -0.83 -11.39
CA TYR A 319 12.21 -0.71 -11.19
C TYR A 319 11.46 -1.85 -11.89
N PHE A 320 10.57 -2.52 -11.17
CA PHE A 320 9.75 -3.62 -11.68
C PHE A 320 8.28 -3.41 -11.31
N SER A 321 7.36 -3.79 -12.20
CA SER A 321 5.93 -3.79 -11.92
C SER A 321 5.23 -5.04 -12.44
N TYR A 322 4.51 -5.72 -11.56
CA TYR A 322 3.59 -6.80 -11.90
C TYR A 322 2.18 -6.21 -11.95
N ALA A 323 1.75 -5.88 -13.16
CA ALA A 323 0.46 -5.27 -13.44
C ALA A 323 -0.66 -6.31 -13.48
N THR A 324 -1.58 -6.25 -12.53
CA THR A 324 -2.65 -7.22 -12.38
C THR A 324 -3.88 -6.86 -13.23
N LYS A 325 -4.56 -7.89 -13.75
CA LYS A 325 -5.74 -7.76 -14.60
C LYS A 325 -6.69 -8.94 -14.44
N ARG A 326 -7.99 -8.66 -14.27
CA ARG A 326 -9.11 -9.65 -14.23
C ARG A 326 -10.26 -9.29 -15.14
N THR A 327 -9.93 -8.72 -16.29
CA THR A 327 -10.88 -8.26 -17.30
C THR A 327 -10.52 -8.85 -18.65
N ARG A 328 -11.52 -9.00 -19.52
CA ARG A 328 -11.36 -9.44 -20.91
C ARG A 328 -12.30 -8.67 -21.82
N LYS A 329 -11.96 -8.55 -23.10
CA LYS A 329 -12.84 -7.92 -24.09
C LYS A 329 -13.70 -8.96 -24.80
N ILE A 330 -15.01 -8.78 -24.78
CA ILE A 330 -15.98 -9.58 -25.54
C ILE A 330 -16.79 -8.61 -26.40
N LEU A 331 -16.72 -8.80 -27.74
CA LEU A 331 -17.44 -7.95 -28.71
C LEU A 331 -17.21 -6.44 -28.50
N GLY A 332 -15.98 -6.05 -28.14
CA GLY A 332 -15.60 -4.66 -27.87
C GLY A 332 -15.95 -4.14 -26.47
N VAL A 333 -16.65 -4.92 -25.64
CA VAL A 333 -16.99 -4.55 -24.25
C VAL A 333 -16.02 -5.22 -23.28
N THR A 334 -15.46 -4.44 -22.36
CA THR A 334 -14.60 -4.95 -21.27
C THR A 334 -15.48 -5.50 -20.15
N VAL A 335 -15.27 -6.76 -19.79
CA VAL A 335 -16.05 -7.47 -18.76
C VAL A 335 -15.13 -8.30 -17.84
N PRO A 336 -15.59 -8.68 -16.64
CA PRO A 336 -14.84 -9.59 -15.77
C PRO A 336 -14.39 -10.87 -16.48
N SER A 337 -13.13 -11.28 -16.29
CA SER A 337 -12.55 -12.43 -16.99
C SER A 337 -13.07 -13.77 -16.47
N SER A 338 -13.43 -13.84 -15.18
CA SER A 338 -13.94 -15.05 -14.53
C SER A 338 -14.80 -14.70 -13.32
N ILE A 339 -15.91 -15.42 -13.13
CA ILE A 339 -16.78 -15.26 -11.94
C ILE A 339 -16.11 -15.86 -10.70
N PHE A 340 -15.49 -17.04 -10.83
CA PHE A 340 -14.85 -17.74 -9.70
C PHE A 340 -13.38 -17.38 -9.51
N GLY A 341 -12.73 -16.81 -10.53
CA GLY A 341 -11.34 -16.38 -10.47
C GLY A 341 -11.14 -15.03 -9.76
N ILE A 342 -12.22 -14.27 -9.56
CA ILE A 342 -12.20 -12.96 -8.90
C ILE A 342 -12.75 -13.12 -7.49
N HIS A 343 -12.10 -12.50 -6.52
CA HIS A 343 -12.54 -12.54 -5.14
C HIS A 343 -13.94 -11.91 -5.01
N PRO A 344 -14.88 -12.49 -4.23
CA PRO A 344 -16.23 -11.94 -4.10
C PRO A 344 -16.27 -10.47 -3.68
N LEU A 345 -15.34 -10.03 -2.82
CA LEU A 345 -15.16 -8.63 -2.42
C LEU A 345 -14.91 -7.68 -3.61
N LEU A 346 -14.26 -8.17 -4.66
CA LEU A 346 -13.77 -7.36 -5.78
C LEU A 346 -14.66 -7.49 -7.02
N PHE A 347 -15.48 -8.54 -7.14
CA PHE A 347 -16.21 -8.85 -8.37
C PHE A 347 -17.10 -7.70 -8.86
N ILE A 348 -17.92 -7.12 -7.97
CA ILE A 348 -18.79 -5.98 -8.32
C ILE A 348 -17.96 -4.78 -8.78
N ARG A 349 -16.83 -4.52 -8.12
CA ARG A 349 -15.93 -3.41 -8.47
C ARG A 349 -15.22 -3.64 -9.80
N VAL A 350 -14.84 -4.89 -10.13
CA VAL A 350 -14.29 -5.21 -11.46
C VAL A 350 -15.27 -4.81 -12.56
N LEU A 351 -16.54 -5.17 -12.39
CA LEU A 351 -17.59 -4.83 -13.35
C LEU A 351 -17.80 -3.32 -13.47
N GLN A 352 -17.97 -2.63 -12.34
CA GLN A 352 -18.24 -1.18 -12.34
C GLN A 352 -17.07 -0.36 -12.87
N MET A 353 -15.83 -0.72 -12.55
CA MET A 353 -14.65 -0.06 -13.10
C MET A 353 -14.55 -0.25 -14.62
N SER A 354 -14.92 -1.43 -15.13
CA SER A 354 -14.94 -1.71 -16.58
C SER A 354 -15.95 -0.85 -17.34
N GLN A 355 -16.97 -0.35 -16.64
CA GLN A 355 -18.06 0.46 -17.18
C GLN A 355 -18.03 1.90 -16.69
N TRP A 356 -16.95 2.32 -16.02
CA TRP A 356 -16.82 3.67 -15.50
C TRP A 356 -16.92 4.69 -16.63
N ARG A 357 -17.68 5.75 -16.37
CA ARG A 357 -17.80 6.92 -17.24
C ARG A 357 -17.58 8.15 -16.38
N HIS A 358 -16.58 8.94 -16.72
CA HIS A 358 -16.35 10.21 -16.05
C HIS A 358 -17.54 11.14 -16.28
N PRO A 359 -18.05 11.84 -15.24
CA PRO A 359 -19.20 12.73 -15.41
C PRO A 359 -18.95 13.82 -16.45
N SER A 360 -19.91 14.03 -17.35
CA SER A 360 -19.78 14.95 -18.48
C SER A 360 -19.82 16.43 -18.09
N ASP A 361 -20.37 16.73 -16.92
CA ASP A 361 -20.46 18.06 -16.31
C ASP A 361 -19.21 18.45 -15.52
N VAL A 362 -18.27 17.52 -15.36
CA VAL A 362 -17.03 17.71 -14.61
C VAL A 362 -15.84 17.71 -15.57
N SER A 363 -14.89 18.62 -15.35
CA SER A 363 -13.65 18.63 -16.14
C SER A 363 -12.91 17.29 -15.98
N PRO A 364 -12.38 16.70 -17.06
CA PRO A 364 -11.60 15.48 -16.95
C PRO A 364 -10.37 15.67 -16.05
N PRO A 365 -9.89 14.62 -15.36
CA PRO A 365 -8.80 14.73 -14.39
C PRO A 365 -7.47 15.16 -15.02
N TYR A 366 -7.31 14.95 -16.33
CA TYR A 366 -6.17 15.45 -17.11
C TYR A 366 -6.53 15.59 -18.59
N LYS A 367 -5.72 16.37 -19.32
CA LYS A 367 -5.90 16.59 -20.75
C LYS A 367 -5.73 15.27 -21.53
N GLY A 368 -6.73 14.90 -22.32
CA GLY A 368 -6.71 13.66 -23.11
C GLY A 368 -7.15 12.41 -22.35
N TYR A 369 -7.77 12.57 -21.17
CA TYR A 369 -8.44 11.47 -20.48
C TYR A 369 -9.50 10.81 -21.38
N ARG A 370 -9.52 9.47 -21.37
CA ARG A 370 -10.52 8.64 -22.04
C ARG A 370 -10.92 7.51 -21.09
N ASP A 371 -12.21 7.28 -20.92
CA ASP A 371 -12.71 6.20 -20.06
C ASP A 371 -12.17 4.83 -20.51
N GLU A 372 -12.01 4.63 -21.82
CA GLU A 372 -11.59 3.37 -22.44
C GLU A 372 -10.22 2.90 -21.97
N ASP A 373 -9.32 3.85 -21.64
CA ASP A 373 -7.98 3.54 -21.14
C ASP A 373 -8.01 2.97 -19.71
N TRP A 374 -9.11 3.23 -18.97
CA TRP A 374 -9.28 2.87 -17.56
C TRP A 374 -10.20 1.67 -17.36
N GLN A 375 -10.62 0.95 -18.40
CA GLN A 375 -11.57 -0.16 -18.26
C GLN A 375 -10.93 -1.43 -17.67
N ASP A 376 -9.75 -1.82 -18.17
CA ASP A 376 -9.06 -3.00 -17.68
C ASP A 376 -8.63 -2.76 -16.22
N ASN A 377 -8.93 -3.71 -15.34
CA ASN A 377 -8.67 -3.57 -13.90
C ASN A 377 -8.55 -4.93 -13.19
N ASP A 378 -8.12 -4.89 -11.92
CA ASP A 378 -7.98 -6.03 -11.01
C ASP A 378 -9.00 -6.02 -9.84
N GLY A 379 -9.98 -5.12 -9.91
CA GLY A 379 -11.03 -4.91 -8.90
C GLY A 379 -10.70 -3.87 -7.82
N ALA A 380 -9.46 -3.39 -7.74
CA ALA A 380 -9.11 -2.23 -6.93
C ALA A 380 -8.47 -1.11 -7.75
N LEU A 381 -7.62 -1.47 -8.70
CA LEU A 381 -6.87 -0.55 -9.55
C LEU A 381 -7.10 -0.87 -11.02
N ASN A 382 -7.13 0.18 -11.84
CA ASN A 382 -7.16 0.06 -13.28
C ASN A 382 -5.77 -0.41 -13.75
N THR A 383 -5.68 -1.41 -14.63
CA THR A 383 -4.41 -2.02 -15.06
C THR A 383 -3.46 -0.99 -15.67
N VAL A 384 -3.97 0.02 -16.39
CA VAL A 384 -3.15 1.14 -16.91
C VAL A 384 -2.42 1.88 -15.79
N SER A 385 -3.03 2.01 -14.62
CA SER A 385 -2.46 2.67 -13.45
C SER A 385 -1.31 1.86 -12.83
N ILE A 386 -1.33 0.54 -13.02
CA ILE A 386 -0.40 -0.38 -12.37
C ILE A 386 0.90 -0.54 -13.15
N THR A 387 0.86 -0.41 -14.48
CA THR A 387 2.01 -0.64 -15.35
C THR A 387 3.28 0.09 -14.89
N HIS A 388 3.20 1.41 -14.78
CA HIS A 388 4.28 2.30 -14.34
C HIS A 388 3.72 3.70 -14.05
N PRO A 389 4.50 4.64 -13.52
CA PRO A 389 4.09 6.03 -13.42
C PRO A 389 3.94 6.66 -14.81
N ARG A 390 2.71 6.93 -15.23
CA ARG A 390 2.34 7.45 -16.56
C ARG A 390 2.00 8.94 -16.53
N LEU A 391 1.46 9.40 -15.41
CA LEU A 391 0.92 10.76 -15.25
C LEU A 391 1.67 11.52 -14.15
N PRO A 392 1.88 12.84 -14.29
CA PRO A 392 1.52 13.67 -15.44
C PRO A 392 2.47 13.51 -16.63
N VAL A 393 3.70 13.07 -16.38
CA VAL A 393 4.71 12.77 -17.40
C VAL A 393 5.03 11.28 -17.33
N GLU A 394 5.08 10.63 -18.49
CA GLU A 394 5.32 9.19 -18.53
C GLU A 394 6.79 8.88 -18.23
N HIS A 395 7.02 8.02 -17.23
CA HIS A 395 8.36 7.60 -16.83
C HIS A 395 8.93 6.57 -17.82
N PRO A 396 10.27 6.48 -17.98
CA PRO A 396 10.91 5.48 -18.83
C PRO A 396 10.46 4.07 -18.46
N ASN A 397 9.97 3.31 -19.44
CA ASN A 397 9.36 2.00 -19.20
C ASN A 397 9.61 1.02 -20.35
N ARG A 398 9.47 -0.27 -20.05
CA ARG A 398 9.57 -1.37 -21.00
C ARG A 398 8.60 -2.48 -20.63
N PHE A 399 7.72 -2.84 -21.56
CA PHE A 399 6.84 -4.01 -21.42
C PHE A 399 7.64 -5.30 -21.62
N ILE A 400 7.47 -6.28 -20.72
CA ILE A 400 8.17 -7.56 -20.75
C ILE A 400 7.17 -8.71 -20.94
N VAL A 401 7.38 -9.49 -22.00
CA VAL A 401 6.65 -10.73 -22.28
C VAL A 401 7.43 -11.91 -21.74
N ASN A 402 8.71 -12.04 -22.15
CA ASN A 402 9.62 -13.08 -21.67
C ASN A 402 10.74 -12.45 -20.82
N ASP A 403 11.12 -13.10 -19.72
CA ASP A 403 12.17 -12.59 -18.84
C ASP A 403 13.57 -12.56 -19.51
N SER A 404 13.75 -13.24 -20.66
CA SER A 404 14.93 -13.08 -21.51
C SER A 404 15.06 -11.68 -22.13
N ASP A 405 13.93 -10.99 -22.33
CA ASP A 405 13.85 -9.73 -23.06
C ASP A 405 14.40 -8.54 -22.26
N CYS A 406 14.76 -8.76 -20.99
CA CYS A 406 15.28 -7.75 -20.09
C CYS A 406 16.76 -7.94 -19.73
N GLN A 407 17.48 -8.84 -20.42
CA GLN A 407 18.91 -9.10 -20.17
C GLN A 407 19.81 -8.36 -21.19
N PRO A 408 20.84 -7.61 -20.73
CA PRO A 408 21.14 -7.28 -19.34
C PRO A 408 20.17 -6.21 -18.78
N LEU A 409 19.80 -6.33 -17.51
CA LEU A 409 18.93 -5.36 -16.84
C LEU A 409 19.62 -4.00 -16.74
N GLN A 410 18.92 -2.94 -17.11
CA GLN A 410 19.36 -1.55 -16.98
C GLN A 410 18.56 -0.85 -15.88
N PRO A 411 19.20 -0.13 -14.94
CA PRO A 411 18.50 0.70 -13.96
C PRO A 411 17.89 1.95 -14.62
N GLY A 412 17.04 2.68 -13.88
CA GLY A 412 16.38 3.89 -14.35
C GLY A 412 15.18 3.69 -15.28
N ILE A 413 14.72 2.44 -15.47
CA ILE A 413 13.60 2.09 -16.34
C ILE A 413 12.64 1.15 -15.60
N TRP A 414 11.33 1.40 -15.75
CA TRP A 414 10.26 0.53 -15.23
C TRP A 414 10.02 -0.66 -16.16
N TYR A 415 10.42 -1.85 -15.74
CA TYR A 415 10.07 -3.10 -16.42
C TYR A 415 8.73 -3.62 -15.90
N TYR A 416 7.72 -3.71 -16.76
CA TYR A 416 6.40 -4.19 -16.33
C TYR A 416 5.90 -5.39 -17.10
N LYS A 417 5.17 -6.26 -16.39
CA LYS A 417 4.53 -7.47 -16.92
C LYS A 417 3.07 -7.49 -16.51
N ILE A 418 2.19 -7.89 -17.42
CA ILE A 418 0.77 -8.08 -17.09
C ILE A 418 0.55 -9.51 -16.60
N VAL A 419 -0.09 -9.65 -15.45
CA VAL A 419 -0.40 -10.91 -14.78
C VAL A 419 -1.91 -11.04 -14.61
N GLU A 420 -2.47 -12.19 -14.96
CA GLU A 420 -3.90 -12.43 -14.75
C GLU A 420 -4.20 -12.76 -13.27
N ALA A 421 -4.54 -11.73 -12.50
CA ALA A 421 -4.78 -11.80 -11.08
C ALA A 421 -5.67 -10.64 -10.63
N ASP A 422 -6.49 -10.85 -9.59
CA ASP A 422 -7.12 -9.71 -8.92
C ASP A 422 -6.18 -9.12 -7.88
N HIS A 423 -6.59 -7.98 -7.33
CA HIS A 423 -5.77 -7.15 -6.48
C HIS A 423 -5.21 -7.86 -5.23
N ILE A 424 -5.90 -8.89 -4.73
CA ILE A 424 -5.55 -9.57 -3.49
C ILE A 424 -5.10 -11.02 -3.71
N LEU A 425 -4.89 -11.45 -4.96
CA LEU A 425 -4.57 -12.85 -5.25
C LEU A 425 -3.27 -13.30 -4.58
N PHE A 426 -2.26 -12.43 -4.54
CA PHE A 426 -0.92 -12.74 -4.03
C PHE A 426 -0.67 -12.27 -2.60
N ILE A 427 -1.73 -11.94 -1.85
CA ILE A 427 -1.66 -11.50 -0.45
C ILE A 427 -2.77 -12.18 0.36
N VAL A 428 -2.63 -12.20 1.69
CA VAL A 428 -3.57 -12.72 2.70
C VAL A 428 -3.84 -14.24 2.62
N ASN A 429 -4.14 -14.78 1.44
CA ASN A 429 -4.47 -16.20 1.24
C ASN A 429 -3.57 -16.81 0.14
N ARG A 430 -2.50 -17.49 0.57
CA ARG A 430 -1.56 -18.21 -0.31
C ARG A 430 -2.25 -19.33 -1.09
N GLU A 431 -3.16 -20.08 -0.47
CA GLU A 431 -3.80 -21.26 -1.09
C GLU A 431 -4.61 -20.89 -2.33
N ARG A 432 -5.23 -19.70 -2.32
CA ARG A 432 -6.01 -19.18 -3.45
C ARG A 432 -5.18 -19.01 -4.72
N ALA A 433 -3.93 -18.56 -4.59
CA ALA A 433 -3.00 -18.41 -5.71
C ALA A 433 -2.21 -19.69 -6.00
N GLY A 434 -2.07 -20.58 -5.01
CA GLY A 434 -1.37 -21.85 -5.14
C GLY A 434 0.03 -21.66 -5.73
N VAL A 435 0.35 -22.39 -6.79
CA VAL A 435 1.66 -22.35 -7.46
C VAL A 435 2.00 -20.96 -8.01
N GLN A 436 1.01 -20.15 -8.42
CA GLN A 436 1.27 -18.81 -8.96
C GLN A 436 1.83 -17.86 -7.89
N PHE A 437 1.43 -18.04 -6.63
CA PHE A 437 2.01 -17.31 -5.51
C PHE A 437 3.51 -17.58 -5.43
N ASP A 438 3.87 -18.85 -5.49
CA ASP A 438 5.24 -19.27 -5.32
C ASP A 438 6.12 -18.73 -6.45
N LEU A 439 5.69 -18.91 -7.69
CA LEU A 439 6.38 -18.42 -8.88
C LEU A 439 6.64 -16.91 -8.86
N ILE A 440 5.67 -16.10 -8.43
CA ILE A 440 5.85 -14.64 -8.39
C ILE A 440 6.86 -14.24 -7.32
N TYR A 441 6.68 -14.68 -6.07
CA TYR A 441 7.58 -14.24 -5.01
C TYR A 441 8.98 -14.82 -5.17
N ASP A 442 9.12 -16.05 -5.66
CA ASP A 442 10.43 -16.63 -5.96
C ASP A 442 11.12 -15.83 -7.08
N SER A 443 10.39 -15.44 -8.14
CA SER A 443 10.94 -14.58 -9.20
C SER A 443 11.36 -13.20 -8.69
N ILE A 444 10.56 -12.57 -7.81
CA ILE A 444 10.89 -11.27 -7.22
C ILE A 444 12.16 -11.38 -6.37
N PHE A 445 12.22 -12.37 -5.48
CA PHE A 445 13.35 -12.52 -4.55
C PHE A 445 14.61 -12.94 -5.30
N GLU A 446 14.50 -13.82 -6.29
CA GLU A 446 15.62 -14.19 -7.15
C GLU A 446 16.20 -12.98 -7.89
N ARG A 447 15.36 -12.06 -8.39
CA ARG A 447 15.85 -10.80 -9.01
C ARG A 447 16.61 -9.94 -8.02
N CYS A 448 16.05 -9.72 -6.83
CA CYS A 448 16.73 -8.97 -5.77
C CYS A 448 18.09 -9.58 -5.42
N ARG A 449 18.19 -10.92 -5.41
CA ARG A 449 19.40 -11.64 -4.97
C ARG A 449 20.45 -11.88 -6.05
N LYS A 450 20.07 -12.02 -7.32
CA LYS A 450 20.98 -12.46 -8.39
C LYS A 450 21.20 -11.46 -9.51
N HIS A 451 20.31 -10.48 -9.66
CA HIS A 451 20.26 -9.67 -10.88
C HIS A 451 20.34 -8.16 -10.64
N VAL A 452 20.16 -7.73 -9.40
CA VAL A 452 20.15 -6.32 -9.01
C VAL A 452 21.34 -6.06 -8.10
N PHE A 453 22.47 -5.71 -8.69
CA PHE A 453 23.68 -5.30 -7.98
C PHE A 453 24.15 -3.95 -8.51
N ARG A 454 24.70 -3.12 -7.62
CA ARG A 454 25.52 -2.00 -8.09
C ARG A 454 26.78 -2.55 -8.74
N LYS A 455 27.03 -2.14 -9.98
CA LYS A 455 28.39 -2.20 -10.51
C LYS A 455 29.18 -1.13 -9.79
N THR A 456 29.95 -1.49 -8.77
CA THR A 456 30.94 -0.58 -8.20
C THR A 456 31.82 -0.08 -9.35
N PRO A 457 32.06 1.24 -9.52
CA PRO A 457 33.16 1.68 -10.35
C PRO A 457 34.40 1.01 -9.77
N GLN A 458 35.15 0.26 -10.58
CA GLN A 458 36.45 -0.24 -10.16
C GLN A 458 37.30 0.99 -9.84
N THR A 459 37.48 1.27 -8.54
CA THR A 459 38.55 2.12 -8.07
C THR A 459 39.85 1.45 -8.49
N LEU A 460 40.41 1.90 -9.62
CA LEU A 460 41.76 1.57 -10.01
C LEU A 460 42.66 1.92 -8.82
N PRO A 461 43.42 0.95 -8.26
CA PRO A 461 44.34 1.26 -7.18
C PRO A 461 45.37 2.26 -7.71
N ASN A 462 45.55 3.36 -6.97
CA ASN A 462 46.59 4.36 -7.20
C ASN A 462 47.90 3.66 -7.57
N GLN A 463 48.35 3.84 -8.81
CA GLN A 463 49.75 3.59 -9.14
C GLN A 463 50.58 4.61 -8.38
N VAL A 464 51.14 4.17 -7.26
CA VAL A 464 52.26 4.82 -6.60
C VAL A 464 53.43 4.76 -7.59
N HIS A 465 53.70 5.88 -8.26
CA HIS A 465 54.95 6.04 -8.99
C HIS A 465 56.08 6.27 -7.98
N GLN A 466 56.94 5.26 -7.86
CA GLN A 466 58.35 5.41 -7.50
C GLN A 466 59.11 6.09 -8.64
#